data_AF-A0A0D2P6E1-F1
#
_entry.id   AF-A0A0D2P6E1-F1
#
_cell.length_a   1.000
_cell.length_b   1.000
_cell.length_c   1.000
_cell.angle_alpha   90.00
_cell.angle_beta   90.00
_cell.angle_gamma   90.00
#
_symmetry.space_group_name_H-M   'P 1'
#
loop_
_entity.id
_entity.type
_entity.pdbx_description
1 polymer ?
#
loop_
_entity_poly.entity_id
_entity_poly.type
_entity_poly.pdbx_seq_one_letter_code
_entity_poly.pdbx_strand_id
1 'polypeptide(L)'
;MIFRHGSLSRRDAFLLLIGASSMHIWTLIFNARGLDTDQSIVINTHVSQQDALGEFLTTTAVLKVTETKLETMTATVTELAAPTSTSRSLSPFDDLPPTDILAHAPGWTLFRNVYMSNGTMFIVADEASRKKIPEIRMMTSTGLEAVNTPENIALREPTPDNMRIISPEEAKERWVFTSKDANRPSFNRVWSVEGNTLLFNDPPQFLNHYYHFVAELFFGVQAFWHGAFSEPISTADALSPSSATHYSLRHPHAPPIHRAIFAHASADAWRDNPGFNSYFLRAALPSVVVENQVDWDDRIRATRPKTGEPQTDARAWHFSVVLLTDRSAAHRGAVCGSQTQRTAAEAWDFMRLRGKLRGLHVGGWWAPLREAVWRFAGAEEGLEAAIDMRQAKDPDKIVISYISRQSARSRKLIADDHKLLVESLEELVARKNKERADAQPEDVPLEYELTVVEAEKLTHDQQIRMAARTTIMLGVHGNGLTHLVFMKPNRASTVIELFFPGGFAHDYYWTSRALGMRHLAVWNDTHRAYPNKPDVNYPEGFQGDFIPVHGPTVVQLIEDRVAMKL
;
A
#
# COMPACT_ATOMS: atom_id res chain seq x y z
N MET A 1 -31.50 -26.93 25.40
CA MET A 1 -31.49 -28.37 25.75
C MET A 1 -30.83 -28.50 27.13
N ILE A 2 -31.35 -29.34 28.02
CA ILE A 2 -31.00 -29.31 29.46
C ILE A 2 -29.76 -30.17 29.73
N PHE A 3 -28.71 -29.58 30.31
CA PHE A 3 -27.61 -30.34 30.90
C PHE A 3 -27.92 -30.66 32.38
N ARG A 4 -28.20 -31.93 32.69
CA ARG A 4 -28.16 -32.45 34.06
C ARG A 4 -26.75 -32.94 34.37
N HIS A 5 -26.28 -32.70 35.59
CA HIS A 5 -25.05 -33.29 36.10
C HIS A 5 -25.16 -34.82 36.17
N GLY A 6 -24.58 -35.50 35.18
CA GLY A 6 -24.23 -36.92 35.29
C GLY A 6 -22.76 -37.03 35.71
N SER A 7 -22.49 -37.81 36.77
CA SER A 7 -21.11 -38.17 37.13
C SER A 7 -20.45 -38.91 35.96
N LEU A 8 -19.31 -38.40 35.51
CA LEU A 8 -18.57 -38.91 34.34
C LEU A 8 -18.23 -40.39 34.55
N SER A 9 -18.86 -41.29 33.80
CA SER A 9 -18.74 -42.73 34.08
C SER A 9 -17.36 -43.24 33.68
N ARG A 10 -16.96 -44.43 34.17
CA ARG A 10 -15.69 -45.06 33.75
C ARG A 10 -15.62 -45.26 32.22
N ARG A 11 -16.77 -45.48 31.56
CA ARG A 11 -16.87 -45.56 30.10
C ARG A 11 -16.63 -44.20 29.45
N ASP A 12 -17.23 -43.14 29.97
CA ASP A 12 -17.06 -41.78 29.42
C ASP A 12 -15.63 -41.28 29.64
N ALA A 13 -15.03 -41.58 30.79
CA ALA A 13 -13.64 -41.27 31.09
C ALA A 13 -12.68 -42.01 30.13
N PHE A 14 -12.95 -43.30 29.86
CA PHE A 14 -12.19 -44.09 28.90
C PHE A 14 -12.38 -43.62 27.45
N LEU A 15 -13.59 -43.23 27.06
CA LEU A 15 -13.87 -42.66 25.73
C LEU A 15 -13.28 -41.27 25.55
N LEU A 16 -13.23 -40.43 26.59
CA LEU A 16 -12.50 -39.16 26.57
C LEU A 16 -10.99 -39.40 26.52
N LEU A 17 -10.46 -40.38 27.26
CA LEU A 17 -9.04 -40.73 27.22
C LEU A 17 -8.66 -41.26 25.83
N ILE A 18 -9.48 -42.12 25.22
CA ILE A 18 -9.30 -42.57 23.83
C ILE A 18 -9.43 -41.39 22.87
N GLY A 19 -10.44 -40.53 23.01
CA GLY A 19 -10.63 -39.36 22.14
C GLY A 19 -9.43 -38.40 22.18
N ALA A 20 -8.96 -38.07 23.38
CA ALA A 20 -7.77 -37.24 23.58
C ALA A 20 -6.49 -37.93 23.09
N SER A 21 -6.32 -39.23 23.36
CA SER A 21 -5.15 -40.00 22.90
C SER A 21 -5.15 -40.17 21.39
N SER A 22 -6.31 -40.43 20.77
CA SER A 22 -6.47 -40.50 19.32
C SER A 22 -6.28 -39.13 18.68
N MET A 23 -6.80 -38.04 19.25
CA MET A 23 -6.48 -36.70 18.74
C MET A 23 -4.98 -36.41 18.85
N HIS A 24 -4.32 -36.72 19.97
CA HIS A 24 -2.88 -36.53 20.12
C HIS A 24 -2.07 -37.41 19.15
N ILE A 25 -2.45 -38.67 18.94
CA ILE A 25 -1.83 -39.59 17.97
C ILE A 25 -2.09 -39.10 16.53
N TRP A 26 -3.27 -38.58 16.21
CA TRP A 26 -3.55 -37.96 14.91
C TRP A 26 -2.76 -36.66 14.73
N THR A 27 -2.61 -35.83 15.75
CA THR A 27 -1.71 -34.67 15.72
C THR A 27 -0.27 -35.11 15.48
N LEU A 28 0.22 -36.17 16.14
CA LEU A 28 1.58 -36.68 15.93
C LEU A 28 1.79 -37.31 14.53
N ILE A 29 0.82 -38.05 14.01
CA ILE A 29 0.91 -38.72 12.70
C ILE A 29 0.71 -37.73 11.54
N PHE A 30 -0.14 -36.70 11.71
CA PHE A 30 -0.52 -35.79 10.63
C PHE A 30 0.15 -34.40 10.71
N ASN A 31 0.58 -33.89 11.88
CA ASN A 31 1.54 -32.76 11.90
C ASN A 31 2.94 -33.20 11.44
N ALA A 32 3.27 -34.49 11.45
CA ALA A 32 4.47 -35.02 10.80
C ALA A 32 4.41 -34.96 9.26
N ARG A 33 3.28 -34.51 8.68
CA ARG A 33 3.10 -34.23 7.25
C ARG A 33 2.40 -32.89 7.07
N GLY A 34 3.17 -31.81 7.33
CA GLY A 34 2.75 -30.46 6.98
C GLY A 34 2.37 -30.38 5.50
N LEU A 35 1.11 -30.07 5.23
CA LEU A 35 0.65 -29.64 3.91
C LEU A 35 0.80 -28.11 3.88
N ASP A 36 1.92 -27.67 3.31
CA ASP A 36 2.18 -26.26 3.04
C ASP A 36 1.09 -25.67 2.14
N THR A 37 0.45 -24.59 2.60
CA THR A 37 -0.28 -23.65 1.75
C THR A 37 0.26 -22.25 1.98
N ASP A 38 1.47 -21.99 1.47
CA ASP A 38 2.10 -20.68 1.49
C ASP A 38 2.79 -20.44 0.13
N GLN A 39 1.98 -20.13 -0.89
CA GLN A 39 2.42 -20.05 -2.29
C GLN A 39 2.78 -18.63 -2.74
N SER A 40 3.83 -18.05 -2.13
CA SER A 40 4.76 -17.22 -2.90
C SER A 40 5.75 -18.15 -3.59
N ILE A 41 5.87 -18.07 -4.92
CA ILE A 41 6.73 -18.92 -5.78
C ILE A 41 8.04 -19.35 -5.06
N VAL A 42 8.20 -20.66 -4.81
CA VAL A 42 8.75 -21.20 -3.54
C VAL A 42 10.13 -21.87 -3.67
N ILE A 43 11.03 -21.70 -2.67
CA ILE A 43 11.87 -22.78 -2.05
C ILE A 43 11.99 -22.46 -0.53
N ASN A 44 11.86 -23.45 0.37
CA ASN A 44 11.48 -23.22 1.78
C ASN A 44 12.14 -24.15 2.84
N THR A 45 11.88 -23.82 4.12
CA THR A 45 12.07 -24.58 5.40
C THR A 45 13.46 -24.54 6.05
N HIS A 46 13.68 -24.67 7.38
CA HIS A 46 12.82 -24.82 8.59
C HIS A 46 13.40 -24.03 9.80
N VAL A 47 12.57 -23.40 10.67
CA VAL A 47 12.83 -23.25 12.13
C VAL A 47 11.50 -23.27 12.92
N SER A 48 11.45 -24.09 13.97
CA SER A 48 10.33 -24.26 14.93
C SER A 48 10.18 -23.10 15.92
N GLN A 49 9.02 -22.95 16.54
CA GLN A 49 8.73 -21.93 17.57
C GLN A 49 8.20 -22.60 18.85
N GLN A 50 8.66 -22.15 20.02
CA GLN A 50 8.15 -22.55 21.34
C GLN A 50 7.73 -21.32 22.14
N ASP A 51 6.69 -21.49 22.96
CA ASP A 51 6.10 -20.44 23.78
C ASP A 51 6.91 -20.13 25.05
N ALA A 52 6.84 -18.88 25.50
CA ALA A 52 7.12 -18.51 26.89
C ALA A 52 6.20 -17.33 27.32
N LEU A 53 5.34 -17.59 28.31
CA LEU A 53 4.54 -16.57 29.01
C LEU A 53 5.42 -15.87 30.06
N GLY A 54 5.29 -14.54 30.18
CA GLY A 54 6.05 -13.70 31.11
C GLY A 54 5.18 -12.61 31.76
N GLU A 55 5.25 -12.51 33.08
CA GLU A 55 4.32 -11.86 34.00
C GLU A 55 4.07 -10.34 33.80
N PHE A 56 2.85 -9.91 34.15
CA PHE A 56 2.50 -8.49 34.34
C PHE A 56 3.04 -7.97 35.68
N LEU A 57 3.79 -6.88 35.66
CA LEU A 57 4.08 -6.06 36.86
C LEU A 57 3.35 -4.72 36.78
N THR A 58 2.52 -4.46 37.78
CA THR A 58 1.70 -3.25 37.88
C THR A 58 2.44 -2.16 38.66
N THR A 59 2.87 -1.09 38.00
CA THR A 59 3.51 0.06 38.66
C THR A 59 2.64 1.30 38.54
N THR A 60 2.00 1.69 39.65
CA THR A 60 1.15 2.89 39.72
C THR A 60 2.00 4.16 39.81
N ALA A 61 2.08 4.94 38.74
CA ALA A 61 2.72 6.26 38.73
C ALA A 61 1.67 7.39 38.76
N VAL A 62 1.78 8.28 39.74
CA VAL A 62 0.85 9.39 39.94
C VAL A 62 1.19 10.56 39.00
N LEU A 63 0.32 10.83 38.04
CA LEU A 63 0.44 11.99 37.15
C LEU A 63 0.00 13.28 37.86
N LYS A 64 0.94 14.23 38.00
CA LYS A 64 0.61 15.63 38.29
C LYS A 64 0.16 16.31 37.00
N VAL A 65 -1.09 16.77 36.97
CA VAL A 65 -1.60 17.63 35.89
C VAL A 65 -1.22 19.07 36.19
N THR A 66 -0.53 19.71 35.24
CA THR A 66 -0.29 21.16 35.24
C THR A 66 -1.07 21.76 34.08
N GLU A 67 -2.09 22.56 34.37
CA GLU A 67 -2.86 23.26 33.34
C GLU A 67 -2.07 24.45 32.78
N THR A 68 -1.61 24.34 31.53
CA THR A 68 -1.07 25.49 30.78
C THR A 68 -2.13 25.99 29.81
N LYS A 69 -2.74 27.14 30.13
CA LYS A 69 -3.78 27.77 29.30
C LYS A 69 -3.12 28.58 28.17
N LEU A 70 -3.23 28.09 26.93
CA LEU A 70 -2.79 28.79 25.71
C LEU A 70 -3.98 29.43 25.00
N GLU A 71 -3.86 30.70 24.63
CA GLU A 71 -4.89 31.43 23.88
C GLU A 71 -4.74 31.19 22.38
N THR A 72 -5.69 30.48 21.78
CA THR A 72 -5.69 30.16 20.35
C THR A 72 -6.26 31.33 19.54
N MET A 73 -5.42 32.02 18.75
CA MET A 73 -5.91 32.93 17.72
C MET A 73 -6.44 32.13 16.51
N THR A 74 -7.75 32.18 16.28
CA THR A 74 -8.38 31.54 15.11
C THR A 74 -8.30 32.43 13.88
N ALA A 75 -7.43 32.07 12.93
CA ALA A 75 -7.42 32.67 11.60
C ALA A 75 -8.39 31.92 10.67
N THR A 76 -9.55 32.53 10.37
CA THR A 76 -10.54 31.94 9.44
C THR A 76 -10.05 32.05 8.00
N VAL A 77 -9.44 30.98 7.48
CA VAL A 77 -9.12 30.86 6.06
C VAL A 77 -10.35 30.36 5.31
N THR A 78 -11.11 31.29 4.73
CA THR A 78 -12.23 30.97 3.84
C THR A 78 -11.72 30.61 2.45
N GLU A 79 -11.22 29.38 2.27
CA GLU A 79 -10.92 28.85 0.94
C GLU A 79 -12.23 28.40 0.27
N LEU A 80 -12.58 29.04 -0.85
CA LEU A 80 -13.76 28.72 -1.64
C LEU A 80 -13.59 27.35 -2.29
N ALA A 81 -14.19 26.32 -1.68
CA ALA A 81 -14.24 24.99 -2.26
C ALA A 81 -14.88 25.03 -3.65
N ALA A 82 -14.10 24.61 -4.66
CA ALA A 82 -14.62 24.33 -6.00
C ALA A 82 -15.79 23.33 -5.89
N PRO A 83 -16.80 23.38 -6.79
CA PRO A 83 -18.02 22.57 -6.64
C PRO A 83 -17.67 21.09 -6.63
N THR A 84 -17.71 20.49 -5.44
CA THR A 84 -17.54 19.06 -5.24
C THR A 84 -18.52 18.34 -6.15
N SER A 85 -18.02 17.36 -6.92
CA SER A 85 -18.86 16.39 -7.62
C SER A 85 -19.75 15.68 -6.59
N THR A 86 -20.94 16.24 -6.33
CA THR A 86 -21.87 15.69 -5.35
C THR A 86 -22.33 14.33 -5.86
N SER A 87 -21.90 13.30 -5.14
CA SER A 87 -22.37 11.92 -5.30
C SER A 87 -23.90 11.90 -5.15
N ARG A 88 -24.63 12.09 -6.25
CA ARG A 88 -26.09 12.12 -6.22
C ARG A 88 -26.59 10.72 -5.91
N SER A 89 -27.20 10.59 -4.74
CA SER A 89 -27.97 9.40 -4.36
C SER A 89 -29.16 9.26 -5.32
N LEU A 90 -29.33 8.09 -5.93
CA LEU A 90 -30.46 7.79 -6.82
C LEU A 90 -31.75 7.69 -6.01
N SER A 91 -32.76 8.46 -6.43
CA SER A 91 -34.14 8.29 -5.96
C SER A 91 -34.76 7.01 -6.55
N PRO A 92 -35.74 6.37 -5.89
CA PRO A 92 -36.49 5.25 -6.47
C PRO A 92 -37.18 5.59 -7.81
N PHE A 93 -37.39 6.87 -8.12
CA PHE A 93 -38.02 7.33 -9.37
C PHE A 93 -37.03 7.92 -10.38
N ASP A 94 -35.72 7.93 -10.08
CA ASP A 94 -34.70 8.32 -11.04
C ASP A 94 -34.48 7.18 -12.07
N ASP A 95 -34.16 7.55 -13.31
CA ASP A 95 -33.58 6.64 -14.30
C ASP A 95 -32.21 6.13 -13.83
N LEU A 96 -31.84 4.93 -14.27
CA LEU A 96 -30.52 4.35 -13.98
C LEU A 96 -29.47 4.96 -14.92
N PRO A 97 -28.50 5.77 -14.42
CA PRO A 97 -27.48 6.34 -15.28
C PRO A 97 -26.53 5.28 -15.85
N PRO A 98 -25.98 5.49 -17.06
CA PRO A 98 -24.93 4.63 -17.60
C PRO A 98 -23.63 4.76 -16.78
N THR A 99 -22.78 3.74 -16.89
CA THR A 99 -21.47 3.67 -16.25
C THR A 99 -20.43 4.38 -17.11
N ASP A 100 -19.78 5.42 -16.58
CA ASP A 100 -18.60 6.02 -17.22
C ASP A 100 -17.32 5.37 -16.68
N ILE A 101 -16.30 5.23 -17.53
CA ILE A 101 -14.93 4.92 -17.10
C ILE A 101 -14.12 6.21 -17.17
N LEU A 102 -13.76 6.76 -16.01
CA LEU A 102 -13.04 8.02 -15.88
C LEU A 102 -11.54 7.85 -16.16
N ALA A 103 -10.98 6.70 -15.76
CA ALA A 103 -9.60 6.29 -16.04
C ALA A 103 -9.46 4.76 -15.96
N HIS A 104 -8.57 4.19 -16.76
CA HIS A 104 -8.29 2.75 -16.74
C HIS A 104 -6.82 2.45 -17.09
N ALA A 105 -6.15 1.72 -16.20
CA ALA A 105 -4.95 0.95 -16.47
C ALA A 105 -5.19 -0.52 -16.07
N PRO A 106 -4.36 -1.48 -16.52
CA PRO A 106 -4.43 -2.87 -16.07
C PRO A 106 -4.50 -2.97 -14.54
N GLY A 107 -5.58 -3.56 -14.00
CA GLY A 107 -5.83 -3.68 -12.57
C GLY A 107 -6.20 -2.40 -11.81
N TRP A 108 -6.43 -1.28 -12.50
CA TRP A 108 -6.82 0.00 -11.90
C TRP A 108 -7.91 0.66 -12.74
N THR A 109 -9.16 0.60 -12.30
CA THR A 109 -10.28 1.18 -13.05
C THR A 109 -11.12 2.10 -12.18
N LEU A 110 -11.20 3.37 -12.57
CA LEU A 110 -12.01 4.39 -11.91
C LEU A 110 -13.33 4.54 -12.66
N PHE A 111 -14.39 4.03 -12.05
CA PHE A 111 -15.75 4.09 -12.57
C PHE A 111 -16.54 5.27 -11.99
N ARG A 112 -17.51 5.75 -12.76
CA ARG A 112 -18.68 6.48 -12.26
C ARG A 112 -19.94 5.66 -12.55
N ASN A 113 -20.86 5.62 -11.60
CA ASN A 113 -22.12 4.87 -11.66
C ASN A 113 -21.94 3.37 -11.98
N VAL A 114 -21.29 2.63 -11.09
CA VAL A 114 -21.18 1.17 -11.19
C VAL A 114 -22.18 0.49 -10.26
N TYR A 115 -22.74 -0.64 -10.68
CA TYR A 115 -23.78 -1.36 -9.92
C TYR A 115 -23.25 -2.71 -9.44
N MET A 116 -23.72 -3.18 -8.28
CA MET A 116 -23.41 -4.52 -7.77
C MET A 116 -24.69 -5.25 -7.39
N SER A 117 -24.83 -6.49 -7.85
CA SER A 117 -25.94 -7.38 -7.46
C SER A 117 -25.44 -8.82 -7.35
N ASN A 118 -25.71 -9.49 -6.23
CA ASN A 118 -25.27 -10.85 -5.95
C ASN A 118 -23.74 -11.06 -6.08
N GLY A 119 -22.93 -10.02 -5.81
CA GLY A 119 -21.47 -10.05 -5.91
C GLY A 119 -20.92 -9.73 -7.30
N THR A 120 -21.76 -9.78 -8.34
CA THR A 120 -21.37 -9.39 -9.70
C THR A 120 -21.40 -7.87 -9.84
N MET A 121 -20.31 -7.31 -10.37
CA MET A 121 -20.23 -5.90 -10.78
C MET A 121 -20.81 -5.71 -12.17
N PHE A 122 -21.64 -4.68 -12.37
CA PHE A 122 -22.31 -4.39 -13.64
C PHE A 122 -21.93 -3.02 -14.17
N ILE A 123 -21.45 -3.01 -15.41
CA ILE A 123 -21.23 -1.83 -16.24
C ILE A 123 -22.46 -1.68 -17.13
N VAL A 124 -23.22 -0.60 -16.97
CA VAL A 124 -24.41 -0.30 -17.78
C VAL A 124 -23.99 0.59 -18.95
N ALA A 125 -24.04 0.06 -20.18
CA ALA A 125 -23.54 0.75 -21.35
C ALA A 125 -24.34 0.40 -22.62
N ASP A 126 -24.60 1.41 -23.46
CA ASP A 126 -25.13 1.19 -24.81
C ASP A 126 -24.10 0.55 -25.74
N GLU A 127 -24.52 0.16 -26.95
CA GLU A 127 -23.65 -0.54 -27.91
C GLU A 127 -22.45 0.31 -28.36
N ALA A 128 -22.59 1.63 -28.42
CA ALA A 128 -21.53 2.55 -28.82
C ALA A 128 -20.47 2.74 -27.72
N SER A 129 -20.89 2.73 -26.47
CA SER A 129 -20.05 2.85 -25.27
C SER A 129 -19.37 1.52 -24.94
N ARG A 130 -20.07 0.39 -25.12
CA ARG A 130 -19.52 -0.97 -25.00
C ARG A 130 -18.25 -1.18 -25.82
N LYS A 131 -18.16 -0.58 -27.01
CA LYS A 131 -16.98 -0.66 -27.91
C LYS A 131 -15.75 0.13 -27.42
N LYS A 132 -15.92 0.99 -26.41
CA LYS A 132 -14.85 1.81 -25.79
C LYS A 132 -14.42 1.27 -24.42
N ILE A 133 -15.17 0.33 -23.86
CA ILE A 133 -14.89 -0.27 -22.56
C ILE A 133 -13.73 -1.28 -22.71
N PRO A 134 -12.65 -1.18 -21.90
CA PRO A 134 -11.56 -2.15 -21.89
C PRO A 134 -12.04 -3.58 -21.60
N GLU A 135 -11.23 -4.58 -21.93
CA GLU A 135 -11.56 -5.97 -21.61
C GLU A 135 -11.71 -6.16 -20.09
N ILE A 136 -12.72 -6.91 -19.65
CA ILE A 136 -13.01 -7.17 -18.23
C ILE A 136 -11.79 -7.78 -17.51
N ARG A 137 -11.03 -8.64 -18.19
CA ARG A 137 -9.78 -9.22 -17.66
C ARG A 137 -8.69 -8.18 -17.35
N MET A 138 -8.70 -7.02 -17.99
CA MET A 138 -7.79 -5.93 -17.66
C MET A 138 -8.29 -5.11 -16.44
N MET A 139 -9.54 -5.31 -16.00
CA MET A 139 -10.11 -4.60 -14.84
C MET A 139 -10.12 -5.43 -13.55
N THR A 140 -10.37 -6.74 -13.65
CA THR A 140 -10.69 -7.59 -12.50
C THR A 140 -10.30 -9.06 -12.69
N SER A 141 -10.45 -9.85 -11.63
CA SER A 141 -10.19 -11.28 -11.54
C SER A 141 -11.24 -11.96 -10.64
N THR A 142 -11.07 -13.25 -10.38
CA THR A 142 -11.90 -13.99 -9.42
C THR A 142 -11.62 -13.65 -7.94
N GLY A 143 -10.59 -12.85 -7.64
CA GLY A 143 -10.17 -12.52 -6.27
C GLY A 143 -9.35 -13.61 -5.56
N LEU A 144 -8.97 -14.68 -6.28
CA LEU A 144 -8.13 -15.76 -5.75
C LEU A 144 -6.65 -15.34 -5.59
N GLU A 145 -5.96 -16.03 -4.68
CA GLU A 145 -4.52 -15.89 -4.44
C GLU A 145 -3.69 -16.05 -5.71
N ALA A 146 -2.69 -15.18 -5.89
CA ALA A 146 -1.92 -15.01 -7.10
C ALA A 146 -0.74 -15.99 -7.18
N VAL A 147 -1.04 -17.28 -7.16
CA VAL A 147 -0.05 -18.35 -7.34
C VAL A 147 0.40 -18.38 -8.81
N ASN A 148 1.71 -18.55 -9.02
CA ASN A 148 2.29 -18.69 -10.36
C ASN A 148 2.33 -20.16 -10.83
N THR A 149 1.15 -20.80 -10.90
CA THR A 149 0.96 -22.05 -11.65
C THR A 149 0.01 -21.79 -12.81
N PRO A 150 0.15 -22.48 -13.96
CA PRO A 150 -0.76 -22.33 -15.09
C PRO A 150 -2.24 -22.50 -14.70
N GLU A 151 -2.52 -23.43 -13.79
CA GLU A 151 -3.86 -23.75 -13.29
C GLU A 151 -4.44 -22.58 -12.48
N ASN A 152 -3.67 -22.00 -11.56
CA ASN A 152 -4.13 -20.85 -10.76
C ASN A 152 -4.26 -19.58 -11.62
N ILE A 153 -3.34 -19.36 -12.58
CA ILE A 153 -3.46 -18.26 -13.54
C ILE A 153 -4.78 -18.36 -14.33
N ALA A 154 -5.14 -19.56 -14.79
CA ALA A 154 -6.41 -19.80 -15.48
C ALA A 154 -7.64 -19.58 -14.57
N LEU A 155 -7.58 -20.05 -13.31
CA LEU A 155 -8.64 -19.83 -12.31
C LEU A 155 -8.83 -18.36 -11.91
N ARG A 156 -7.88 -17.47 -12.24
CA ARG A 156 -7.95 -16.02 -12.01
C ARG A 156 -8.50 -15.22 -13.18
N GLU A 157 -8.83 -15.82 -14.32
CA GLU A 157 -9.58 -15.13 -15.36
C GLU A 157 -11.03 -14.84 -14.89
N PRO A 158 -11.50 -13.59 -15.00
CA PRO A 158 -12.81 -13.22 -14.48
C PRO A 158 -13.93 -13.85 -15.29
N THR A 159 -14.98 -14.24 -14.58
CA THR A 159 -16.20 -14.83 -15.13
C THR A 159 -17.34 -13.80 -15.18
N PRO A 160 -18.46 -14.10 -15.85
CA PRO A 160 -19.69 -13.30 -15.74
C PRO A 160 -20.26 -13.18 -14.32
N ASP A 161 -19.80 -13.98 -13.35
CA ASP A 161 -20.21 -13.83 -11.95
C ASP A 161 -19.39 -12.74 -11.23
N ASN A 162 -18.20 -12.38 -11.75
CA ASN A 162 -17.37 -11.30 -11.21
C ASN A 162 -17.76 -9.95 -11.80
N MET A 163 -17.86 -9.85 -13.14
CA MET A 163 -18.23 -8.60 -13.81
C MET A 163 -18.93 -8.82 -15.15
N ARG A 164 -19.91 -7.96 -15.47
CA ARG A 164 -20.68 -7.98 -16.73
C ARG A 164 -20.89 -6.57 -17.30
N ILE A 165 -20.94 -6.49 -18.62
CA ILE A 165 -21.46 -5.31 -19.33
C ILE A 165 -22.88 -5.64 -19.81
N ILE A 166 -23.86 -4.83 -19.41
CA ILE A 166 -25.30 -4.98 -19.73
C ILE A 166 -25.83 -3.71 -20.38
N SER A 167 -26.92 -3.79 -21.15
CA SER A 167 -27.54 -2.60 -21.75
C SER A 167 -28.39 -1.84 -20.73
N PRO A 168 -28.75 -0.56 -21.00
CA PRO A 168 -29.70 0.19 -20.17
C PRO A 168 -31.06 -0.50 -20.04
N GLU A 169 -31.50 -1.20 -21.09
CA GLU A 169 -32.75 -1.98 -21.13
C GLU A 169 -32.64 -3.21 -20.22
N GLU A 170 -31.54 -3.98 -20.32
CA GLU A 170 -31.29 -5.12 -19.42
C GLU A 170 -31.18 -4.66 -17.94
N ALA A 171 -30.58 -3.50 -17.68
CA ALA A 171 -30.55 -2.91 -16.33
C ALA A 171 -31.97 -2.55 -15.82
N LYS A 172 -32.83 -2.01 -16.69
CA LYS A 172 -34.24 -1.73 -16.38
C LYS A 172 -35.02 -3.01 -16.12
N GLU A 173 -34.89 -4.04 -16.95
CA GLU A 173 -35.53 -5.35 -16.75
C GLU A 173 -35.11 -6.03 -15.44
N ARG A 174 -33.86 -5.86 -15.02
CA ARG A 174 -33.31 -6.46 -13.79
C ARG A 174 -33.76 -5.77 -12.50
N TRP A 175 -33.88 -4.44 -12.51
CA TRP A 175 -33.97 -3.65 -11.28
C TRP A 175 -35.10 -2.62 -11.25
N VAL A 176 -35.85 -2.39 -12.33
CA VAL A 176 -36.98 -1.44 -12.35
C VAL A 176 -38.30 -2.18 -12.31
N PHE A 177 -39.02 -2.05 -11.20
CA PHE A 177 -40.39 -2.53 -11.10
C PHE A 177 -41.29 -1.67 -11.99
N THR A 178 -41.81 -2.27 -13.06
CA THR A 178 -42.76 -1.63 -13.97
C THR A 178 -44.18 -2.09 -13.64
N SER A 179 -45.03 -1.15 -13.22
CA SER A 179 -46.44 -1.43 -12.92
C SER A 179 -47.25 -1.67 -14.19
N LYS A 180 -48.20 -2.62 -14.16
CA LYS A 180 -49.25 -2.75 -15.19
C LYS A 180 -50.43 -1.80 -14.97
N ASP A 181 -50.55 -1.23 -13.78
CA ASP A 181 -51.50 -0.15 -13.47
C ASP A 181 -50.85 1.20 -13.78
N ALA A 182 -51.45 1.94 -14.72
CA ALA A 182 -50.98 3.24 -15.19
C ALA A 182 -50.98 4.34 -14.12
N ASN A 183 -51.73 4.17 -13.03
CA ASN A 183 -51.76 5.12 -11.90
C ASN A 183 -50.66 4.89 -10.87
N ARG A 184 -49.88 3.79 -10.99
CA ARG A 184 -48.78 3.49 -10.08
C ARG A 184 -47.43 3.71 -10.78
N PRO A 185 -46.61 4.69 -10.36
CA PRO A 185 -45.33 4.95 -11.00
C PRO A 185 -44.39 3.74 -10.87
N SER A 186 -43.66 3.47 -11.96
CA SER A 186 -42.52 2.54 -11.94
C SER A 186 -41.44 3.06 -10.99
N PHE A 187 -40.74 2.16 -10.31
CA PHE A 187 -39.65 2.53 -9.40
C PHE A 187 -38.49 1.54 -9.49
N ASN A 188 -37.28 2.05 -9.37
CA ASN A 188 -36.07 1.24 -9.32
C ASN A 188 -35.85 0.64 -7.92
N ARG A 189 -35.19 -0.52 -7.89
CA ARG A 189 -34.77 -1.28 -6.70
C ARG A 189 -33.25 -1.19 -6.55
N VAL A 190 -32.72 0.01 -6.75
CA VAL A 190 -31.29 0.33 -6.69
C VAL A 190 -31.05 1.30 -5.56
N TRP A 191 -30.18 0.94 -4.62
CA TRP A 191 -29.82 1.79 -3.49
C TRP A 191 -28.41 2.34 -3.66
N SER A 192 -28.27 3.65 -3.58
CA SER A 192 -26.95 4.28 -3.67
C SER A 192 -26.18 4.14 -2.36
N VAL A 193 -24.97 3.63 -2.45
CA VAL A 193 -23.98 3.69 -1.38
C VAL A 193 -23.33 5.07 -1.46
N GLU A 194 -23.63 5.92 -0.49
CA GLU A 194 -23.14 7.30 -0.50
C GLU A 194 -21.63 7.38 -0.26
N GLY A 195 -21.01 8.35 -0.95
CA GLY A 195 -19.58 8.63 -0.90
C GLY A 195 -18.75 7.82 -1.90
N ASN A 196 -17.52 8.29 -2.07
CA ASN A 196 -16.54 7.68 -2.97
C ASN A 196 -15.90 6.44 -2.33
N THR A 197 -15.73 5.37 -3.12
CA THR A 197 -15.29 4.05 -2.65
C THR A 197 -13.99 3.60 -3.31
N LEU A 198 -13.05 3.09 -2.51
CA LEU A 198 -12.00 2.17 -2.97
C LEU A 198 -12.53 0.75 -2.81
N LEU A 199 -12.51 -0.04 -3.88
CA LEU A 199 -12.90 -1.45 -3.87
C LEU A 199 -11.67 -2.28 -4.22
N PHE A 200 -11.15 -2.99 -3.22
CA PHE A 200 -9.96 -3.82 -3.34
C PHE A 200 -10.41 -5.27 -3.57
N ASN A 201 -10.13 -5.80 -4.77
CA ASN A 201 -10.37 -7.19 -5.15
C ASN A 201 -9.17 -8.11 -4.82
N ASP A 202 -8.14 -7.58 -4.15
CA ASP A 202 -6.97 -8.34 -3.72
C ASP A 202 -7.32 -9.33 -2.58
N PRO A 203 -6.77 -10.56 -2.61
CA PRO A 203 -6.87 -11.52 -1.51
C PRO A 203 -5.93 -11.16 -0.34
N PRO A 204 -6.10 -11.78 0.85
CA PRO A 204 -5.27 -11.58 2.04
C PRO A 204 -3.75 -11.66 1.80
N GLN A 205 -3.33 -12.53 0.88
CA GLN A 205 -1.94 -12.94 0.57
C GLN A 205 -0.89 -11.81 0.59
N PHE A 206 -1.26 -10.59 0.20
CA PHE A 206 -0.35 -9.43 0.21
C PHE A 206 -0.83 -8.28 1.11
N LEU A 207 -2.08 -8.30 1.57
CA LEU A 207 -2.68 -7.17 2.29
C LEU A 207 -2.12 -7.02 3.71
N ASN A 208 -1.75 -8.12 4.37
CA ASN A 208 -1.11 -8.16 5.69
C ASN A 208 0.40 -7.81 5.69
N HIS A 209 0.91 -7.17 4.62
CA HIS A 209 2.32 -6.81 4.50
C HIS A 209 2.48 -5.30 4.28
N TYR A 210 3.21 -4.64 5.19
CA TYR A 210 3.40 -3.18 5.20
C TYR A 210 3.84 -2.59 3.85
N TYR A 211 4.82 -3.22 3.18
CA TYR A 211 5.24 -2.82 1.85
C TYR A 211 4.08 -2.87 0.83
N HIS A 212 3.42 -4.02 0.71
CA HIS A 212 2.38 -4.23 -0.30
C HIS A 212 1.12 -3.38 -0.03
N PHE A 213 0.82 -3.08 1.23
CA PHE A 213 -0.29 -2.22 1.61
C PHE A 213 0.02 -0.74 1.35
N VAL A 214 1.15 -0.22 1.84
CA VAL A 214 1.44 1.23 1.81
C VAL A 214 2.24 1.65 0.57
N ALA A 215 3.35 0.96 0.28
CA ALA A 215 4.28 1.29 -0.80
C ALA A 215 3.89 0.71 -2.17
N GLU A 216 2.81 -0.08 -2.24
CA GLU A 216 2.22 -0.60 -3.48
C GLU A 216 0.72 -0.26 -3.59
N LEU A 217 -0.17 -0.84 -2.77
CA LEU A 217 -1.62 -0.63 -2.92
C LEU A 217 -2.02 0.85 -2.74
N PHE A 218 -1.76 1.45 -1.57
CA PHE A 218 -2.10 2.86 -1.35
C PHE A 218 -1.23 3.83 -2.16
N PHE A 219 -0.01 3.44 -2.53
CA PHE A 219 0.86 4.15 -3.47
C PHE A 219 0.20 4.29 -4.85
N GLY A 220 -0.33 3.19 -5.39
CA GLY A 220 -1.10 3.17 -6.64
C GLY A 220 -2.45 3.89 -6.53
N VAL A 221 -3.17 3.72 -5.42
CA VAL A 221 -4.42 4.48 -5.14
C VAL A 221 -4.14 5.98 -5.18
N GLN A 222 -3.11 6.46 -4.49
CA GLN A 222 -2.78 7.88 -4.44
C GLN A 222 -2.46 8.43 -5.84
N ALA A 223 -1.61 7.74 -6.60
CA ALA A 223 -1.26 8.14 -7.96
C ALA A 223 -2.50 8.15 -8.88
N PHE A 224 -3.33 7.10 -8.84
CA PHE A 224 -4.46 6.95 -9.75
C PHE A 224 -5.63 7.86 -9.38
N TRP A 225 -6.02 7.90 -8.11
CA TRP A 225 -7.14 8.71 -7.62
C TRP A 225 -6.85 10.20 -7.81
N HIS A 226 -5.74 10.71 -7.26
CA HIS A 226 -5.40 12.12 -7.40
C HIS A 226 -5.05 12.50 -8.85
N GLY A 227 -4.37 11.61 -9.59
CA GLY A 227 -4.07 11.85 -11.00
C GLY A 227 -5.32 11.97 -11.86
N ALA A 228 -6.31 11.07 -11.69
CA ALA A 228 -7.54 11.08 -12.47
C ALA A 228 -8.28 12.42 -12.37
N PHE A 229 -8.39 12.98 -11.15
CA PHE A 229 -9.06 14.25 -10.86
C PHE A 229 -8.15 15.50 -10.98
N SER A 230 -6.89 15.35 -11.40
CA SER A 230 -5.99 16.49 -11.65
C SER A 230 -5.94 16.87 -13.13
N GLU A 231 -5.85 18.17 -13.41
CA GLU A 231 -5.55 18.67 -14.74
C GLU A 231 -4.12 18.28 -15.17
N PRO A 232 -3.89 17.87 -16.44
CA PRO A 232 -2.54 17.65 -16.95
C PRO A 232 -1.59 18.86 -16.74
N ILE A 233 -0.29 18.62 -16.57
CA ILE A 233 0.72 19.67 -16.77
C ILE A 233 0.68 20.14 -18.23
N SER A 234 1.04 21.40 -18.48
CA SER A 234 1.16 21.90 -19.84
C SER A 234 2.27 21.15 -20.59
N THR A 235 2.18 21.05 -21.92
CA THR A 235 3.23 20.43 -22.74
C THR A 235 4.58 21.16 -22.57
N ALA A 236 4.55 22.48 -22.36
CA ALA A 236 5.76 23.27 -22.10
C ALA A 236 6.42 22.91 -20.75
N ASP A 237 5.63 22.69 -19.71
CA ASP A 237 6.10 22.21 -18.41
C ASP A 237 6.63 20.78 -18.49
N ALA A 238 5.91 19.89 -19.18
CA ALA A 238 6.30 18.50 -19.35
C ALA A 238 7.68 18.35 -20.03
N LEU A 239 7.94 19.20 -21.03
CA LEU A 239 9.19 19.20 -21.80
C LEU A 239 10.34 19.99 -21.15
N SER A 240 10.08 20.73 -20.06
CA SER A 240 11.09 21.54 -19.37
C SER A 240 11.56 20.83 -18.08
N PRO A 241 12.77 20.21 -18.05
CA PRO A 241 13.26 19.48 -16.87
C PRO A 241 13.48 20.36 -15.63
N SER A 242 13.50 21.68 -15.81
CA SER A 242 13.61 22.70 -14.77
C SER A 242 12.27 23.37 -14.43
N SER A 243 11.13 22.98 -15.03
CA SER A 243 9.82 23.52 -14.62
C SER A 243 9.54 23.20 -13.15
N ALA A 244 9.12 24.21 -12.40
CA ALA A 244 8.75 24.07 -10.98
C ALA A 244 7.65 23.01 -10.75
N THR A 245 6.85 22.69 -11.78
CA THR A 245 5.83 21.62 -11.70
C THR A 245 6.43 20.23 -11.42
N HIS A 246 7.67 19.97 -11.87
CA HIS A 246 8.39 18.72 -11.62
C HIS A 246 8.90 18.56 -10.19
N TYR A 247 9.01 19.68 -9.46
CA TYR A 247 9.52 19.76 -8.08
C TYR A 247 8.44 20.22 -7.08
N SER A 248 7.20 20.43 -7.54
CA SER A 248 6.08 20.84 -6.69
C SER A 248 5.65 19.73 -5.75
N LEU A 249 5.80 19.93 -4.44
CA LEU A 249 5.14 19.11 -3.41
C LEU A 249 3.62 19.39 -3.32
N ARG A 250 3.15 20.52 -3.85
CA ARG A 250 1.71 20.79 -3.94
C ARG A 250 1.09 19.94 -5.04
N HIS A 251 0.08 19.16 -4.66
CA HIS A 251 -0.79 18.41 -5.55
C HIS A 251 -2.23 18.90 -5.43
N PRO A 252 -3.02 18.96 -6.52
CA PRO A 252 -4.45 19.24 -6.42
C PRO A 252 -5.17 18.27 -5.47
N HIS A 253 -6.14 18.82 -4.72
CA HIS A 253 -7.06 18.05 -3.91
C HIS A 253 -7.98 17.22 -4.81
N ALA A 254 -8.07 15.92 -4.53
CA ALA A 254 -9.03 15.02 -5.15
C ALA A 254 -10.34 14.98 -4.35
N PRO A 255 -11.45 14.50 -4.93
CA PRO A 255 -12.67 14.19 -4.17
C PRO A 255 -12.35 13.26 -2.98
N PRO A 256 -12.93 13.50 -1.78
CA PRO A 256 -12.57 12.74 -0.59
C PRO A 256 -12.94 11.27 -0.72
N ILE A 257 -12.07 10.39 -0.22
CA ILE A 257 -12.33 8.95 -0.12
C ILE A 257 -13.11 8.69 1.17
N HIS A 258 -14.29 8.07 1.06
CA HIS A 258 -15.18 7.84 2.19
C HIS A 258 -15.12 6.40 2.71
N ARG A 259 -14.76 5.46 1.83
CA ARG A 259 -14.84 4.02 2.08
C ARG A 259 -13.70 3.27 1.42
N ALA A 260 -13.15 2.29 2.12
CA ALA A 260 -12.28 1.26 1.59
C ALA A 260 -12.93 -0.11 1.88
N ILE A 261 -13.23 -0.87 0.83
CA ILE A 261 -13.81 -2.22 0.92
C ILE A 261 -12.74 -3.23 0.54
N PHE A 262 -12.36 -4.09 1.48
CA PHE A 262 -11.49 -5.24 1.23
C PHE A 262 -12.36 -6.47 0.99
N ALA A 263 -12.73 -6.74 -0.27
CA ALA A 263 -13.80 -7.68 -0.61
C ALA A 263 -13.51 -9.15 -0.21
N HIS A 264 -12.23 -9.53 -0.15
CA HIS A 264 -11.79 -10.91 0.12
C HIS A 264 -10.94 -11.05 1.40
N ALA A 265 -10.80 -9.97 2.18
CA ALA A 265 -10.04 -9.99 3.44
C ALA A 265 -10.96 -9.81 4.64
N SER A 266 -10.80 -10.64 5.67
CA SER A 266 -11.40 -10.43 6.98
C SER A 266 -10.89 -9.13 7.64
N ALA A 267 -11.51 -8.74 8.74
CA ALA A 267 -11.09 -7.58 9.52
C ALA A 267 -9.59 -7.57 9.88
N ASP A 268 -8.99 -8.73 10.12
CA ASP A 268 -7.57 -8.86 10.50
C ASP A 268 -6.65 -9.17 9.32
N ALA A 269 -7.15 -9.75 8.23
CA ALA A 269 -6.35 -10.21 7.09
C ALA A 269 -5.71 -9.09 6.25
N TRP A 270 -6.02 -7.82 6.50
CA TRP A 270 -5.32 -6.66 5.93
C TRP A 270 -4.36 -5.97 6.92
N ARG A 271 -4.30 -6.43 8.17
CA ARG A 271 -3.40 -5.87 9.19
C ARG A 271 -2.07 -6.62 9.15
N ASP A 272 -0.99 -5.88 9.14
CA ASP A 272 0.36 -6.42 9.25
C ASP A 272 0.73 -6.67 10.71
N ASN A 273 1.62 -7.65 10.95
CA ASN A 273 2.07 -7.97 12.31
C ASN A 273 2.71 -6.77 13.06
N PRO A 274 3.46 -5.86 12.41
CA PRO A 274 3.91 -4.61 13.02
C PRO A 274 2.81 -3.55 13.27
N GLY A 275 1.61 -3.70 12.73
CA GLY A 275 0.48 -2.76 12.88
C GLY A 275 0.58 -1.46 12.05
N PHE A 276 1.56 -1.35 11.14
CA PHE A 276 1.76 -0.15 10.33
C PHE A 276 0.63 0.12 9.33
N ASN A 277 -0.07 -0.90 8.83
CA ASN A 277 -1.21 -0.74 7.91
C ASN A 277 -2.36 0.03 8.59
N SER A 278 -2.69 -0.36 9.82
CA SER A 278 -3.69 0.34 10.63
C SER A 278 -3.24 1.75 11.03
N TYR A 279 -1.97 1.92 11.42
CA TYR A 279 -1.40 3.21 11.75
C TYR A 279 -1.45 4.17 10.55
N PHE A 280 -0.92 3.74 9.41
CA PHE A 280 -0.93 4.49 8.15
C PHE A 280 -2.35 4.88 7.73
N LEU A 281 -3.28 3.92 7.69
CA LEU A 281 -4.63 4.20 7.19
C LEU A 281 -5.36 5.22 8.06
N ARG A 282 -5.19 5.16 9.39
CA ARG A 282 -5.80 6.12 10.33
C ARG A 282 -5.11 7.48 10.34
N ALA A 283 -3.81 7.54 10.10
CA ALA A 283 -3.07 8.79 9.96
C ALA A 283 -3.36 9.50 8.62
N ALA A 284 -3.40 8.75 7.52
CA ALA A 284 -3.56 9.28 6.16
C ALA A 284 -5.03 9.58 5.80
N LEU A 285 -5.97 8.74 6.25
CA LEU A 285 -7.40 8.84 5.91
C LEU A 285 -8.28 8.63 7.18
N PRO A 286 -8.21 9.52 8.18
CA PRO A 286 -8.84 9.31 9.50
C PRO A 286 -10.34 9.03 9.44
N SER A 287 -11.06 9.68 8.52
CA SER A 287 -12.51 9.55 8.35
C SER A 287 -12.95 8.36 7.48
N VAL A 288 -12.04 7.52 6.99
CA VAL A 288 -12.41 6.41 6.09
C VAL A 288 -13.13 5.28 6.85
N VAL A 289 -14.27 4.87 6.30
CA VAL A 289 -14.96 3.64 6.70
C VAL A 289 -14.22 2.46 6.07
N VAL A 290 -13.83 1.49 6.90
CA VAL A 290 -13.22 0.24 6.44
C VAL A 290 -14.28 -0.84 6.49
N GLU A 291 -14.62 -1.38 5.32
CA GLU A 291 -15.45 -2.58 5.17
C GLU A 291 -14.55 -3.76 4.80
N ASN A 292 -14.89 -4.93 5.32
CA ASN A 292 -14.18 -6.18 5.12
C ASN A 292 -15.08 -7.22 4.43
N GLN A 293 -14.55 -8.41 4.17
CA GLN A 293 -15.26 -9.50 3.49
C GLN A 293 -16.66 -9.79 4.08
N VAL A 294 -16.82 -9.72 5.41
CA VAL A 294 -18.13 -9.96 6.04
C VAL A 294 -19.17 -8.90 5.65
N ASP A 295 -18.76 -7.62 5.63
CA ASP A 295 -19.61 -6.50 5.21
C ASP A 295 -19.96 -6.60 3.72
N TRP A 296 -18.98 -7.00 2.89
CA TRP A 296 -19.17 -7.24 1.46
C TRP A 296 -20.15 -8.39 1.22
N ASP A 297 -20.01 -9.51 1.93
CA ASP A 297 -20.90 -10.65 1.85
C ASP A 297 -22.34 -10.30 2.28
N ASP A 298 -22.54 -9.38 3.24
CA ASP A 298 -23.88 -8.88 3.58
C ASP A 298 -24.50 -8.08 2.43
N ARG A 299 -23.71 -7.27 1.72
CA ARG A 299 -24.17 -6.60 0.49
C ARG A 299 -24.56 -7.59 -0.61
N ILE A 300 -23.82 -8.69 -0.75
CA ILE A 300 -24.14 -9.81 -1.65
C ILE A 300 -25.46 -10.48 -1.23
N ARG A 301 -25.59 -10.87 0.04
CA ARG A 301 -26.80 -11.51 0.60
C ARG A 301 -28.04 -10.63 0.42
N ALA A 302 -27.92 -9.32 0.62
CA ALA A 302 -29.03 -8.38 0.46
C ALA A 302 -29.53 -8.26 -0.99
N THR A 303 -28.67 -8.46 -1.98
CA THR A 303 -28.98 -8.30 -3.41
C THR A 303 -29.28 -9.61 -4.15
N ARG A 304 -28.89 -10.76 -3.59
CA ARG A 304 -29.22 -12.09 -4.09
C ARG A 304 -30.75 -12.30 -4.19
N PRO A 305 -31.29 -12.69 -5.36
CA PRO A 305 -32.69 -13.13 -5.49
C PRO A 305 -32.95 -14.38 -4.63
N LYS A 306 -34.16 -14.53 -4.06
CA LYS A 306 -34.45 -15.78 -3.34
C LYS A 306 -34.61 -16.95 -4.32
N THR A 307 -34.37 -18.16 -3.83
CA THR A 307 -34.57 -19.39 -4.59
C THR A 307 -36.01 -19.48 -5.12
N GLY A 308 -36.18 -19.44 -6.44
CA GLY A 308 -37.47 -19.47 -7.12
C GLY A 308 -38.07 -18.10 -7.46
N GLU A 309 -37.49 -16.98 -7.03
CA GLU A 309 -37.88 -15.64 -7.49
C GLU A 309 -37.20 -15.32 -8.85
N PRO A 310 -37.88 -14.61 -9.79
CA PRO A 310 -37.28 -14.20 -11.06
C PRO A 310 -36.09 -13.24 -10.88
N GLN A 311 -35.12 -13.24 -11.82
CA GLN A 311 -34.04 -12.25 -11.81
C GLN A 311 -34.52 -10.80 -12.02
N THR A 312 -35.74 -10.60 -12.54
CA THR A 312 -36.39 -9.28 -12.69
C THR A 312 -36.84 -8.66 -11.36
N ASP A 313 -36.77 -9.42 -10.27
CA ASP A 313 -36.99 -8.94 -8.90
C ASP A 313 -35.68 -8.78 -8.11
N ALA A 314 -34.53 -8.68 -8.79
CA ALA A 314 -33.26 -8.42 -8.15
C ALA A 314 -33.20 -7.02 -7.49
N ARG A 315 -32.19 -6.81 -6.65
CA ARG A 315 -31.82 -5.49 -6.10
C ARG A 315 -30.37 -5.21 -6.46
N ALA A 316 -29.98 -3.94 -6.53
CA ALA A 316 -28.58 -3.56 -6.71
C ALA A 316 -28.13 -2.49 -5.73
N TRP A 317 -26.84 -2.51 -5.40
CA TRP A 317 -26.13 -1.37 -4.85
C TRP A 317 -25.57 -0.54 -6.00
N HIS A 318 -25.82 0.77 -6.00
CA HIS A 318 -25.18 1.72 -6.90
C HIS A 318 -24.04 2.42 -6.17
N PHE A 319 -22.88 2.52 -6.80
CA PHE A 319 -21.75 3.29 -6.30
C PHE A 319 -21.44 4.41 -7.29
N SER A 320 -21.49 5.65 -6.81
CA SER A 320 -21.38 6.86 -7.63
C SER A 320 -19.98 7.04 -8.22
N VAL A 321 -18.92 6.82 -7.43
CA VAL A 321 -17.52 6.78 -7.90
C VAL A 321 -16.78 5.65 -7.18
N VAL A 322 -16.15 4.76 -7.95
CA VAL A 322 -15.40 3.61 -7.43
C VAL A 322 -14.04 3.50 -8.11
N LEU A 323 -12.96 3.44 -7.34
CA LEU A 323 -11.70 2.88 -7.82
C LEU A 323 -11.66 1.40 -7.49
N LEU A 324 -11.83 0.55 -8.52
CA LEU A 324 -11.56 -0.87 -8.42
C LEU A 324 -10.07 -1.11 -8.62
N THR A 325 -9.44 -1.84 -7.70
CA THR A 325 -8.07 -2.33 -7.85
C THR A 325 -8.04 -3.86 -7.83
N ASP A 326 -7.18 -4.44 -8.66
CA ASP A 326 -7.00 -5.89 -8.75
C ASP A 326 -5.56 -6.24 -9.18
N ARG A 327 -4.81 -6.88 -8.27
CA ARG A 327 -3.44 -7.35 -8.50
C ARG A 327 -3.29 -8.31 -9.66
N SER A 328 -4.25 -9.20 -9.89
CA SER A 328 -4.17 -10.21 -10.95
C SER A 328 -4.36 -9.58 -12.33
N ALA A 329 -5.29 -8.63 -12.46
CA ALA A 329 -5.47 -7.82 -13.65
C ALA A 329 -4.30 -6.85 -13.88
N ALA A 330 -3.67 -6.32 -12.83
CA ALA A 330 -2.45 -5.53 -12.95
C ALA A 330 -1.31 -6.35 -13.58
N HIS A 331 -1.10 -7.59 -13.15
CA HIS A 331 -0.09 -8.49 -13.72
C HIS A 331 -0.33 -8.88 -15.20
N ARG A 332 -1.52 -8.62 -15.76
CA ARG A 332 -1.77 -8.75 -17.21
C ARG A 332 -1.24 -7.56 -18.02
N GLY A 333 -1.02 -6.42 -17.37
CA GLY A 333 -0.37 -5.25 -17.96
C GLY A 333 1.14 -5.47 -18.12
N ALA A 334 1.77 -4.76 -19.07
CA ALA A 334 3.19 -4.93 -19.34
C ALA A 334 4.10 -4.28 -18.28
N VAL A 335 3.67 -3.16 -17.68
CA VAL A 335 4.47 -2.42 -16.71
C VAL A 335 4.58 -3.22 -15.41
N CYS A 336 3.46 -3.77 -14.92
CA CYS A 336 3.47 -4.68 -13.79
C CYS A 336 3.98 -6.08 -14.22
N GLY A 337 3.31 -6.75 -15.16
CA GLY A 337 3.57 -8.17 -15.47
C GLY A 337 5.01 -8.50 -15.85
N SER A 338 5.61 -7.76 -16.79
CA SER A 338 6.94 -8.10 -17.34
C SER A 338 8.06 -7.12 -16.99
N GLN A 339 7.77 -5.87 -16.62
CA GLN A 339 8.82 -4.85 -16.44
C GLN A 339 9.20 -4.56 -14.97
N THR A 340 8.25 -4.66 -14.02
CA THR A 340 8.48 -4.22 -12.62
C THR A 340 7.98 -5.19 -11.55
N GLN A 341 6.99 -6.04 -11.89
CA GLN A 341 6.25 -6.88 -10.93
C GLN A 341 5.68 -6.08 -9.75
N ARG A 342 5.34 -4.80 -9.96
CA ARG A 342 4.69 -3.91 -9.00
C ARG A 342 3.32 -3.48 -9.51
N THR A 343 2.24 -3.75 -8.76
CA THR A 343 0.88 -3.42 -9.24
C THR A 343 0.68 -1.91 -9.38
N ALA A 344 1.26 -1.14 -8.46
CA ALA A 344 1.25 0.32 -8.46
C ALA A 344 1.87 0.97 -9.70
N ALA A 345 2.72 0.24 -10.44
CA ALA A 345 3.41 0.76 -11.60
C ALA A 345 2.46 1.04 -12.78
N GLU A 346 1.43 0.22 -12.98
CA GLU A 346 0.40 0.46 -14.00
C GLU A 346 -0.36 1.77 -13.70
N ALA A 347 -0.78 1.98 -12.45
CA ALA A 347 -1.45 3.19 -12.01
C ALA A 347 -0.58 4.45 -12.16
N TRP A 348 0.64 4.40 -11.64
CA TRP A 348 1.57 5.53 -11.63
C TRP A 348 2.00 5.89 -13.05
N ASP A 349 2.38 4.92 -13.88
CA ASP A 349 2.87 5.18 -15.23
C ASP A 349 1.77 5.71 -16.15
N PHE A 350 0.56 5.17 -16.05
CA PHE A 350 -0.62 5.66 -16.77
C PHE A 350 -0.89 7.15 -16.52
N MET A 351 -0.77 7.59 -15.26
CA MET A 351 -1.01 8.99 -14.87
C MET A 351 0.19 9.88 -15.20
N ARG A 352 1.42 9.39 -15.02
CA ARG A 352 2.66 10.08 -15.42
C ARG A 352 2.68 10.39 -16.91
N LEU A 353 2.40 9.40 -17.77
CA LEU A 353 2.39 9.56 -19.23
C LEU A 353 1.32 10.56 -19.73
N ARG A 354 0.31 10.85 -18.91
CA ARG A 354 -0.74 11.85 -19.17
C ARG A 354 -0.47 13.20 -18.51
N GLY A 355 0.70 13.39 -17.91
CA GLY A 355 1.05 14.62 -17.19
C GLY A 355 0.20 14.88 -15.94
N LYS A 356 -0.50 13.88 -15.42
CA LYS A 356 -1.50 14.02 -14.35
C LYS A 356 -0.91 13.97 -12.93
N LEU A 357 0.38 13.63 -12.79
CA LEU A 357 1.11 13.66 -11.51
C LEU A 357 2.00 14.91 -11.43
N ARG A 358 1.91 15.65 -10.32
CA ARG A 358 2.84 16.76 -10.00
C ARG A 358 4.06 16.27 -9.21
N GLY A 359 5.16 17.02 -9.26
CA GLY A 359 6.32 16.76 -8.40
C GLY A 359 7.05 15.46 -8.69
N LEU A 360 7.13 15.00 -9.95
CA LEU A 360 7.71 13.70 -10.32
C LEU A 360 9.15 13.49 -9.81
N HIS A 361 9.95 14.57 -9.67
CA HIS A 361 11.34 14.49 -9.20
C HIS A 361 11.48 14.53 -7.67
N VAL A 362 10.37 14.66 -6.93
CA VAL A 362 10.33 14.75 -5.45
C VAL A 362 9.19 13.92 -4.83
N GLY A 363 8.47 13.14 -5.64
CA GLY A 363 7.29 12.42 -5.20
C GLY A 363 6.17 13.34 -4.69
N GLY A 364 6.00 14.53 -5.28
CA GLY A 364 5.03 15.53 -4.82
C GLY A 364 3.57 15.07 -4.92
N TRP A 365 3.27 14.18 -5.86
CA TRP A 365 1.98 13.50 -5.97
C TRP A 365 1.66 12.59 -4.75
N TRP A 366 2.67 12.13 -4.02
CA TRP A 366 2.54 11.38 -2.77
C TRP A 366 2.52 12.27 -1.51
N ALA A 367 2.95 13.53 -1.63
CA ALA A 367 3.06 14.47 -0.51
C ALA A 367 1.78 14.60 0.35
N PRO A 368 0.54 14.61 -0.18
CA PRO A 368 -0.66 14.71 0.66
C PRO A 368 -0.78 13.60 1.72
N LEU A 369 -0.44 12.35 1.38
CA LEU A 369 -0.47 11.25 2.35
C LEU A 369 0.78 11.26 3.24
N ARG A 370 1.95 11.62 2.68
CA ARG A 370 3.20 11.77 3.43
C ARG A 370 3.05 12.81 4.56
N GLU A 371 2.55 13.99 4.24
CA GLU A 371 2.35 15.10 5.18
C GLU A 371 1.27 14.81 6.23
N ALA A 372 0.22 14.07 5.86
CA ALA A 372 -0.79 13.63 6.82
C ALA A 372 -0.18 12.69 7.88
N VAL A 373 0.63 11.71 7.44
CA VAL A 373 1.32 10.76 8.32
C VAL A 373 2.41 11.45 9.14
N TRP A 374 3.19 12.38 8.56
CA TRP A 374 4.14 13.22 9.30
C TRP A 374 3.46 14.05 10.39
N ARG A 375 2.32 14.69 10.08
CA ARG A 375 1.56 15.48 11.08
C ARG A 375 1.03 14.59 12.20
N PHE A 376 0.50 13.41 11.88
CA PHE A 376 0.01 12.46 12.88
C PHE A 376 1.13 11.97 13.80
N ALA A 377 2.32 11.69 13.23
CA ALA A 377 3.50 11.28 13.98
C ALA A 377 4.21 12.44 14.72
N GLY A 378 3.83 13.71 14.52
CA GLY A 378 4.60 14.85 15.04
C GLY A 378 6.02 14.93 14.46
N ALA A 379 6.17 14.74 13.16
CA ALA A 379 7.45 14.81 12.44
C ALA A 379 7.67 16.22 11.86
N GLU A 380 8.02 17.16 12.74
CA GLU A 380 8.14 18.60 12.44
C GLU A 380 9.12 18.90 11.29
N GLU A 381 10.31 18.29 11.29
CA GLU A 381 11.34 18.46 10.24
C GLU A 381 10.85 18.12 8.81
N GLY A 382 9.89 17.20 8.69
CA GLY A 382 9.24 16.87 7.41
C GLY A 382 8.25 17.94 6.99
N LEU A 383 7.49 18.49 7.94
CA LEU A 383 6.51 19.55 7.68
C LEU A 383 7.19 20.88 7.30
N GLU A 384 8.30 21.23 7.93
CA GLU A 384 9.13 22.39 7.57
C GLU A 384 9.63 22.29 6.12
N ALA A 385 10.12 21.10 5.74
CA ALA A 385 10.57 20.83 4.37
C ALA A 385 9.46 21.05 3.32
N ALA A 386 8.23 20.61 3.61
CA ALA A 386 7.09 20.80 2.72
C ALA A 386 6.74 22.28 2.48
N ILE A 387 7.07 23.17 3.43
CA ILE A 387 6.82 24.61 3.33
C ILE A 387 7.87 25.30 2.45
N ASP A 388 9.15 24.96 2.61
CA ASP A 388 10.28 25.62 1.94
C ASP A 388 10.53 25.13 0.50
N MET A 389 10.21 23.87 0.18
CA MET A 389 10.48 23.22 -1.11
C MET A 389 9.57 23.66 -2.27
N ARG A 390 9.20 24.95 -2.34
CA ARG A 390 8.60 25.55 -3.55
C ARG A 390 9.60 25.65 -4.71
N GLN A 391 10.88 25.47 -4.42
CA GLN A 391 11.97 25.18 -5.34
C GLN A 391 12.82 24.08 -4.67
N ALA A 392 13.35 23.12 -5.44
CA ALA A 392 14.12 22.01 -4.88
C ALA A 392 15.50 22.46 -4.37
N LYS A 393 15.56 22.83 -3.09
CA LYS A 393 16.81 23.12 -2.38
C LYS A 393 17.60 21.84 -2.09
N ASP A 394 18.91 22.02 -1.97
CA ASP A 394 19.81 21.02 -1.41
C ASP A 394 19.56 20.89 0.11
N PRO A 395 19.85 19.74 0.74
CA PRO A 395 19.56 19.52 2.16
C PRO A 395 20.51 20.31 3.07
N ASP A 396 19.99 20.86 4.16
CA ASP A 396 20.77 21.61 5.17
C ASP A 396 21.77 20.70 5.94
N LYS A 397 21.49 19.39 5.95
CA LYS A 397 22.23 18.35 6.67
C LYS A 397 22.06 16.99 5.99
N ILE A 398 23.12 16.19 5.95
CA ILE A 398 23.09 14.80 5.46
C ILE A 398 22.79 13.85 6.62
N VAL A 399 21.54 13.42 6.73
CA VAL A 399 21.12 12.40 7.71
C VAL A 399 21.12 11.02 7.06
N ILE A 400 22.00 10.13 7.56
CA ILE A 400 22.12 8.73 7.16
C ILE A 400 21.37 7.89 8.20
N SER A 401 20.31 7.19 7.80
CA SER A 401 19.59 6.27 8.68
C SER A 401 19.83 4.83 8.21
N TYR A 402 20.59 4.08 9.00
CA TYR A 402 20.84 2.66 8.78
C TYR A 402 19.84 1.82 9.56
N ILE A 403 18.95 1.15 8.82
CA ILE A 403 17.98 0.19 9.35
C ILE A 403 18.68 -1.16 9.50
N SER A 404 19.25 -1.38 10.68
CA SER A 404 19.81 -2.66 11.10
C SER A 404 18.70 -3.72 11.20
N ARG A 405 19.07 -4.95 10.86
CA ARG A 405 18.21 -6.14 10.98
C ARG A 405 18.82 -7.21 11.90
N GLN A 406 19.86 -6.88 12.67
CA GLN A 406 20.59 -7.90 13.42
C GLN A 406 19.72 -8.56 14.52
N SER A 407 18.79 -7.82 15.15
CA SER A 407 17.74 -8.39 16.03
C SER A 407 16.55 -9.07 15.33
N ALA A 408 16.41 -8.95 14.01
CA ALA A 408 15.29 -9.55 13.27
C ALA A 408 15.37 -11.10 13.24
N ARG A 409 14.30 -11.76 12.78
CA ARG A 409 14.32 -13.24 12.59
C ARG A 409 15.14 -13.69 11.37
N SER A 410 15.17 -12.88 10.31
CA SER A 410 15.88 -13.22 9.06
C SER A 410 16.36 -11.99 8.27
N ARG A 411 17.20 -12.22 7.25
CA ARG A 411 17.84 -11.20 6.40
C ARG A 411 18.78 -10.33 7.21
N LYS A 412 19.86 -10.95 7.67
CA LYS A 412 20.92 -10.33 8.48
C LYS A 412 22.19 -10.19 7.67
N LEU A 413 22.99 -9.20 8.04
CA LEU A 413 24.37 -9.13 7.60
C LEU A 413 25.23 -10.13 8.38
N ILE A 414 26.33 -10.57 7.77
CA ILE A 414 27.44 -11.22 8.49
C ILE A 414 27.86 -10.31 9.66
N ALA A 415 28.13 -10.88 10.83
CA ALA A 415 28.34 -10.09 12.05
C ALA A 415 29.54 -9.14 11.98
N ASP A 416 30.67 -9.61 11.41
CA ASP A 416 31.87 -8.81 11.23
C ASP A 416 31.68 -7.73 10.14
N ASP A 417 31.02 -8.06 9.02
CA ASP A 417 30.65 -7.11 7.97
C ASP A 417 29.71 -6.02 8.47
N HIS A 418 28.73 -6.36 9.31
CA HIS A 418 27.84 -5.40 9.98
C HIS A 418 28.64 -4.44 10.86
N LYS A 419 29.56 -4.98 11.67
CA LYS A 419 30.42 -4.18 12.53
C LYS A 419 31.28 -3.22 11.69
N LEU A 420 31.94 -3.74 10.66
CA LEU A 420 32.74 -2.94 9.72
C LEU A 420 31.90 -1.85 9.02
N LEU A 421 30.66 -2.14 8.64
CA LEU A 421 29.74 -1.16 8.08
C LEU A 421 29.43 -0.03 9.07
N VAL A 422 29.11 -0.36 10.33
CA VAL A 422 28.84 0.65 11.36
C VAL A 422 30.09 1.50 11.63
N GLU A 423 31.24 0.88 11.85
CA GLU A 423 32.53 1.58 12.07
C GLU A 423 32.85 2.51 10.88
N SER A 424 32.70 2.05 9.64
CA SER A 424 32.93 2.87 8.44
C SER A 424 31.99 4.09 8.37
N LEU A 425 30.71 3.91 8.71
CA LEU A 425 29.73 5.01 8.71
C LEU A 425 30.00 6.02 9.83
N GLU A 426 30.43 5.58 11.00
CA GLU A 426 30.84 6.44 12.11
C GLU A 426 32.10 7.26 11.75
N GLU A 427 33.10 6.62 11.13
CA GLU A 427 34.30 7.28 10.62
C GLU A 427 33.99 8.33 9.54
N LEU A 428 33.06 8.03 8.61
CA LEU A 428 32.58 8.99 7.61
C LEU A 428 32.00 10.25 8.29
N VAL A 429 31.09 10.08 9.24
CA VAL A 429 30.44 11.21 9.92
C VAL A 429 31.44 12.03 10.73
N ALA A 430 32.33 11.36 11.48
CA ALA A 430 33.39 12.03 12.25
C ALA A 430 34.32 12.83 11.34
N ARG A 431 34.74 12.26 10.20
CA ARG A 431 35.57 12.92 9.21
C ARG A 431 34.88 14.12 8.57
N LYS A 432 33.62 14.00 8.13
CA LYS A 432 32.88 15.11 7.50
C LYS A 432 32.57 16.24 8.46
N ASN A 433 32.22 15.95 9.71
CA ASN A 433 32.01 16.99 10.70
C ASN A 433 33.31 17.67 11.14
N LYS A 434 34.45 16.99 11.05
CA LYS A 434 35.77 17.62 11.18
C LYS A 434 36.10 18.50 9.97
N GLU A 435 35.93 18.01 8.74
CA GLU A 435 36.08 18.80 7.50
C GLU A 435 35.23 20.09 7.58
N ARG A 436 34.01 20.00 8.16
CA ARG A 436 33.13 21.15 8.43
C ARG A 436 33.64 22.11 9.51
N ALA A 437 34.24 21.60 10.59
CA ALA A 437 34.77 22.42 11.68
C ALA A 437 36.07 23.15 11.29
N ASP A 438 36.87 22.56 10.39
CA ASP A 438 38.12 23.12 9.87
C ASP A 438 37.91 24.07 8.67
N ALA A 439 36.68 24.19 8.15
CA ALA A 439 36.33 24.97 6.95
C ALA A 439 36.29 26.50 7.18
N GLN A 440 36.53 27.26 6.11
CA GLN A 440 36.37 28.73 6.13
C GLN A 440 34.88 29.12 6.06
N PRO A 441 34.48 30.27 6.63
CA PRO A 441 33.08 30.70 6.69
C PRO A 441 32.35 30.79 5.35
N GLU A 442 33.08 31.06 4.26
CA GLU A 442 32.56 31.19 2.90
C GLU A 442 32.22 29.87 2.18
N ASP A 443 32.72 28.72 2.65
CA ASP A 443 32.49 27.40 2.03
C ASP A 443 32.42 26.30 3.10
N VAL A 444 31.39 26.34 3.95
CA VAL A 444 31.21 25.39 5.06
C VAL A 444 30.48 24.13 4.54
N PRO A 445 31.13 22.94 4.50
CA PRO A 445 30.50 21.68 4.11
C PRO A 445 29.27 21.34 4.95
N LEU A 446 28.32 20.60 4.39
CA LEU A 446 27.13 20.12 5.12
C LEU A 446 27.51 19.32 6.37
N GLU A 447 26.69 19.44 7.42
CA GLU A 447 26.78 18.57 8.58
C GLU A 447 26.34 17.15 8.21
N TYR A 448 26.96 16.13 8.81
CA TYR A 448 26.60 14.73 8.66
C TYR A 448 26.10 14.15 9.98
N GLU A 449 25.17 13.21 9.91
CA GLU A 449 24.70 12.44 11.06
C GLU A 449 24.41 11.00 10.67
N LEU A 450 24.74 10.08 11.57
CA LEU A 450 24.36 8.68 11.48
C LEU A 450 23.33 8.35 12.56
N THR A 451 22.27 7.67 12.15
CA THR A 451 21.29 7.02 13.02
C THR A 451 21.27 5.53 12.69
N VAL A 452 21.88 4.69 13.52
CA VAL A 452 21.78 3.23 13.42
C VAL A 452 20.62 2.78 14.29
N VAL A 453 19.63 2.11 13.70
CA VAL A 453 18.41 1.68 14.41
C VAL A 453 18.02 0.26 14.08
N GLU A 454 17.40 -0.40 15.05
CA GLU A 454 16.62 -1.62 14.85
C GLU A 454 15.15 -1.19 14.95
N ALA A 455 14.45 -1.15 13.82
CA ALA A 455 13.14 -0.51 13.71
C ALA A 455 12.09 -1.14 14.64
N GLU A 456 12.22 -2.44 14.92
CA GLU A 456 11.39 -3.18 15.87
C GLU A 456 11.49 -2.68 17.33
N LYS A 457 12.52 -1.89 17.68
CA LYS A 457 12.69 -1.27 19.00
C LYS A 457 12.10 0.15 19.09
N LEU A 458 11.56 0.67 18.00
CA LEU A 458 11.00 2.03 17.90
C LEU A 458 9.48 2.00 17.77
N THR A 459 8.79 2.95 18.40
CA THR A 459 7.36 3.18 18.16
C THR A 459 7.08 3.63 16.73
N HIS A 460 5.84 3.48 16.26
CA HIS A 460 5.43 3.94 14.92
C HIS A 460 5.81 5.40 14.68
N ASP A 461 5.50 6.29 15.63
CA ASP A 461 5.90 7.69 15.62
C ASP A 461 7.41 7.90 15.46
N GLN A 462 8.23 7.19 16.24
CA GLN A 462 9.69 7.31 16.17
C GLN A 462 10.23 6.88 14.80
N GLN A 463 9.69 5.79 14.23
CA GLN A 463 10.06 5.34 12.89
C GLN A 463 9.68 6.36 11.81
N ILE A 464 8.50 6.98 11.90
CA ILE A 464 8.08 8.03 10.97
C ILE A 464 8.90 9.31 11.15
N ARG A 465 9.20 9.75 12.38
CA ARG A 465 10.07 10.92 12.63
C ARG A 465 11.47 10.71 12.08
N MET A 466 12.07 9.54 12.29
CA MET A 466 13.35 9.15 11.71
C MET A 466 13.29 9.17 10.17
N ALA A 467 12.26 8.57 9.57
CA ALA A 467 12.09 8.59 8.12
C ALA A 467 11.98 10.02 7.58
N ALA A 468 11.19 10.88 8.23
CA ALA A 468 10.97 12.27 7.85
C ALA A 468 12.25 13.12 7.77
N ARG A 469 13.25 12.85 8.63
CA ARG A 469 14.56 13.53 8.60
C ARG A 469 15.60 12.86 7.70
N THR A 470 15.37 11.62 7.27
CA THR A 470 16.35 10.82 6.53
C THR A 470 16.64 11.38 5.14
N THR A 471 17.92 11.62 4.83
CA THR A 471 18.40 11.92 3.47
C THR A 471 18.86 10.65 2.76
N ILE A 472 19.60 9.77 3.45
CA ILE A 472 20.05 8.49 2.92
C ILE A 472 19.53 7.37 3.81
N MET A 473 18.62 6.54 3.28
CA MET A 473 18.14 5.35 3.97
C MET A 473 18.94 4.14 3.51
N LEU A 474 19.57 3.44 4.44
CA LEU A 474 20.40 2.28 4.19
C LEU A 474 19.80 1.06 4.90
N GLY A 475 19.80 -0.10 4.27
CA GLY A 475 19.37 -1.34 4.94
C GLY A 475 19.47 -2.56 4.04
N VAL A 476 19.38 -3.73 4.66
CA VAL A 476 19.18 -4.99 3.93
C VAL A 476 17.77 -5.03 3.33
N HIS A 477 17.66 -5.54 2.11
CA HIS A 477 16.39 -5.65 1.39
C HIS A 477 15.24 -6.24 2.23
N GLY A 478 14.03 -5.71 2.05
CA GLY A 478 12.84 -6.13 2.78
C GLY A 478 12.19 -5.03 3.62
N ASN A 479 11.13 -5.39 4.35
CA ASN A 479 10.08 -4.47 4.84
C ASN A 479 10.56 -3.25 5.64
N GLY A 480 11.75 -3.28 6.24
CA GLY A 480 12.34 -2.14 6.95
C GLY A 480 12.56 -0.90 6.07
N LEU A 481 12.80 -1.08 4.77
CA LEU A 481 12.98 0.03 3.81
C LEU A 481 11.65 0.64 3.33
N THR A 482 10.48 0.11 3.74
CA THR A 482 9.15 0.66 3.36
C THR A 482 9.00 2.12 3.77
N HIS A 483 9.66 2.52 4.86
CA HIS A 483 9.72 3.90 5.36
C HIS A 483 10.30 4.91 4.37
N LEU A 484 10.91 4.49 3.25
CA LEU A 484 11.32 5.38 2.17
C LEU A 484 10.19 6.28 1.66
N VAL A 485 8.92 5.82 1.74
CA VAL A 485 7.78 6.64 1.31
C VAL A 485 7.56 7.88 2.20
N PHE A 486 8.13 7.88 3.40
CA PHE A 486 8.10 8.98 4.37
C PHE A 486 9.41 9.79 4.45
N MET A 487 10.37 9.57 3.56
CA MET A 487 11.59 10.39 3.47
C MET A 487 11.31 11.83 3.03
N LYS A 488 12.06 12.80 3.57
CA LYS A 488 12.11 14.20 3.09
C LYS A 488 12.69 14.24 1.68
N PRO A 489 11.92 14.63 0.65
CA PRO A 489 12.42 14.69 -0.72
C PRO A 489 13.43 15.81 -0.88
N ASN A 490 14.61 15.51 -1.40
CA ASN A 490 15.63 16.49 -1.72
C ASN A 490 16.56 15.93 -2.81
N ARG A 491 17.46 16.76 -3.34
CA ARG A 491 18.34 16.38 -4.45
C ARG A 491 19.38 15.30 -4.09
N ALA A 492 19.63 15.05 -2.81
CA ALA A 492 20.47 13.96 -2.30
C ALA A 492 19.68 12.71 -1.85
N SER A 493 18.34 12.75 -1.80
CA SER A 493 17.51 11.63 -1.33
C SER A 493 17.83 10.32 -2.04
N THR A 494 18.22 9.31 -1.24
CA THR A 494 18.74 8.04 -1.76
C THR A 494 18.37 6.88 -0.85
N VAL A 495 17.99 5.75 -1.47
CA VAL A 495 17.85 4.46 -0.79
C VAL A 495 19.02 3.56 -1.23
N ILE A 496 19.76 3.04 -0.27
CA ILE A 496 20.85 2.09 -0.49
C ILE A 496 20.37 0.74 0.06
N GLU A 497 20.24 -0.24 -0.83
CA GLU A 497 19.68 -1.54 -0.52
C GLU A 497 20.75 -2.61 -0.62
N LEU A 498 21.03 -3.28 0.51
CA LEU A 498 22.01 -4.34 0.63
C LEU A 498 21.35 -5.68 0.26
N PHE A 499 21.90 -6.33 -0.77
CA PHE A 499 21.44 -7.62 -1.26
C PHE A 499 22.53 -8.68 -1.12
N PHE A 500 22.11 -9.94 -0.99
CA PHE A 500 23.02 -11.06 -1.22
C PHE A 500 23.57 -10.98 -2.66
N PRO A 501 24.89 -11.17 -2.90
CA PRO A 501 25.49 -11.05 -4.22
C PRO A 501 24.76 -11.87 -5.29
N GLY A 502 24.51 -11.23 -6.45
CA GLY A 502 23.73 -11.82 -7.54
C GLY A 502 22.21 -11.79 -7.35
N GLY A 503 21.71 -11.35 -6.19
CA GLY A 503 20.28 -11.25 -5.89
C GLY A 503 19.73 -9.83 -6.02
N PHE A 504 18.50 -9.69 -6.49
CA PHE A 504 17.85 -8.40 -6.68
C PHE A 504 16.32 -8.54 -6.77
N ALA A 505 15.60 -7.57 -6.20
CA ALA A 505 14.15 -7.46 -6.28
C ALA A 505 13.73 -6.03 -6.63
N HIS A 506 12.54 -5.86 -7.21
CA HIS A 506 12.07 -4.55 -7.69
C HIS A 506 11.43 -3.66 -6.62
N ASP A 507 11.15 -4.20 -5.44
CA ASP A 507 10.36 -3.62 -4.36
C ASP A 507 10.74 -2.16 -4.05
N TYR A 508 11.92 -1.91 -3.49
CA TYR A 508 12.34 -0.56 -3.12
C TYR A 508 13.02 0.17 -4.28
N TYR A 509 13.58 -0.56 -5.25
CA TYR A 509 14.11 0.00 -6.49
C TYR A 509 13.09 0.83 -7.26
N TRP A 510 11.90 0.26 -7.50
CA TRP A 510 10.85 0.92 -8.28
C TRP A 510 10.22 2.06 -7.46
N THR A 511 9.81 1.80 -6.21
CA THR A 511 9.12 2.79 -5.38
C THR A 511 10.00 4.02 -5.10
N SER A 512 11.31 3.84 -4.86
CA SER A 512 12.25 4.97 -4.68
C SER A 512 12.26 5.89 -5.90
N ARG A 513 12.35 5.30 -7.10
CA ARG A 513 12.44 6.05 -8.35
C ARG A 513 11.11 6.72 -8.73
N ALA A 514 9.97 6.11 -8.40
CA ALA A 514 8.65 6.70 -8.57
C ALA A 514 8.41 7.93 -7.66
N LEU A 515 9.17 8.04 -6.57
CA LEU A 515 9.25 9.21 -5.68
C LEU A 515 10.40 10.18 -6.04
N GLY A 516 11.09 9.98 -7.17
CA GLY A 516 12.19 10.84 -7.62
C GLY A 516 13.53 10.62 -6.91
N MET A 517 13.60 9.68 -5.97
CA MET A 517 14.83 9.37 -5.23
C MET A 517 15.78 8.49 -6.05
N ARG A 518 17.07 8.51 -5.71
CA ARG A 518 18.03 7.53 -6.21
C ARG A 518 17.88 6.19 -5.47
N HIS A 519 18.17 5.10 -6.16
CA HIS A 519 18.29 3.77 -5.56
C HIS A 519 19.61 3.15 -6.00
N LEU A 520 20.36 2.62 -5.03
CA LEU A 520 21.62 1.92 -5.22
C LEU A 520 21.47 0.50 -4.66
N ALA A 521 21.58 -0.51 -5.53
CA ALA A 521 21.64 -1.92 -5.13
C ALA A 521 23.10 -2.29 -4.88
N VAL A 522 23.44 -2.74 -3.67
CA VAL A 522 24.80 -3.09 -3.25
C VAL A 522 24.94 -4.61 -3.12
N TRP A 523 26.01 -5.14 -3.72
CA TRP A 523 26.46 -6.53 -3.61
C TRP A 523 27.87 -6.53 -3.05
N ASN A 524 27.98 -6.74 -1.74
CA ASN A 524 29.24 -6.68 -0.98
C ASN A 524 30.03 -5.36 -1.20
N ASP A 525 31.01 -5.41 -2.09
CA ASP A 525 31.98 -4.37 -2.45
C ASP A 525 31.68 -3.71 -3.81
N THR A 526 30.61 -4.14 -4.49
CA THR A 526 30.15 -3.61 -5.78
C THR A 526 28.73 -3.07 -5.69
N HIS A 527 28.31 -2.28 -6.69
CA HIS A 527 26.96 -1.74 -6.76
C HIS A 527 26.40 -1.69 -8.18
N ARG A 528 25.09 -1.48 -8.28
CA ARG A 528 24.31 -1.27 -9.49
C ARG A 528 23.25 -0.18 -9.26
N ALA A 529 22.98 0.61 -10.29
CA ALA A 529 22.04 1.72 -10.26
C ALA A 529 21.36 1.86 -11.64
N TYR A 530 20.23 2.57 -11.73
CA TYR A 530 19.61 2.86 -13.03
C TYR A 530 20.55 3.69 -13.94
N PRO A 531 20.66 3.40 -15.25
CA PRO A 531 19.91 2.39 -16.02
C PRO A 531 20.38 0.95 -15.85
N ASN A 532 21.62 0.75 -15.40
CA ASN A 532 22.31 -0.54 -15.31
C ASN A 532 21.96 -1.32 -14.02
N LYS A 533 20.66 -1.51 -13.77
CA LYS A 533 20.16 -2.36 -12.66
C LYS A 533 20.49 -3.85 -12.88
N PRO A 534 20.49 -4.70 -11.85
CA PRO A 534 20.47 -6.15 -12.04
C PRO A 534 19.15 -6.65 -12.63
N ASP A 535 19.16 -7.89 -13.10
CA ASP A 535 17.95 -8.67 -13.33
C ASP A 535 17.41 -9.24 -12.01
N VAL A 536 16.10 -9.49 -11.96
CA VAL A 536 15.45 -10.04 -10.75
C VAL A 536 15.94 -11.47 -10.54
N ASN A 537 16.50 -11.74 -9.36
CA ASN A 537 17.04 -13.04 -8.99
C ASN A 537 17.00 -13.24 -7.47
N TYR A 538 16.74 -14.48 -7.06
CA TYR A 538 16.61 -14.90 -5.67
C TYR A 538 17.58 -16.06 -5.40
N PRO A 539 18.90 -15.80 -5.36
CA PRO A 539 19.90 -16.85 -5.12
C PRO A 539 19.76 -17.49 -3.74
N GLU A 540 20.37 -18.65 -3.56
CA GLU A 540 20.60 -19.21 -2.22
C GLU A 540 21.30 -18.17 -1.33
N GLY A 541 20.81 -17.98 -0.10
CA GLY A 541 21.27 -16.91 0.78
C GLY A 541 20.54 -15.57 0.63
N PHE A 542 19.68 -15.36 -0.37
CA PHE A 542 18.92 -14.11 -0.52
C PHE A 542 18.11 -13.75 0.74
N GLN A 543 17.31 -14.68 1.27
CA GLN A 543 16.58 -14.48 2.54
C GLN A 543 17.41 -14.82 3.79
N GLY A 544 18.71 -15.07 3.64
CA GLY A 544 19.59 -15.64 4.67
C GLY A 544 20.17 -14.64 5.67
N ASP A 545 20.88 -15.17 6.66
CA ASP A 545 21.41 -14.41 7.80
C ASP A 545 22.92 -14.16 7.72
N PHE A 546 23.45 -14.19 6.50
CA PHE A 546 24.87 -14.11 6.16
C PHE A 546 25.09 -13.27 4.90
N ILE A 547 24.33 -12.17 4.76
CA ILE A 547 24.46 -11.25 3.63
C ILE A 547 25.76 -10.44 3.80
N PRO A 548 26.71 -10.50 2.86
CA PRO A 548 27.98 -9.78 2.98
C PRO A 548 27.85 -8.30 2.62
N VAL A 549 28.64 -7.45 3.27
CA VAL A 549 28.75 -6.01 2.94
C VAL A 549 30.14 -5.46 3.23
N HIS A 550 30.68 -4.69 2.28
CA HIS A 550 31.94 -3.98 2.46
C HIS A 550 31.66 -2.53 2.88
N GLY A 551 31.78 -2.24 4.18
CA GLY A 551 31.53 -0.92 4.78
C GLY A 551 32.18 0.26 4.03
N PRO A 552 33.48 0.21 3.69
CA PRO A 552 34.16 1.27 2.95
C PRO A 552 33.56 1.55 1.56
N THR A 553 33.05 0.52 0.86
CA THR A 553 32.33 0.73 -0.41
C THR A 553 31.05 1.53 -0.19
N VAL A 554 30.27 1.21 0.84
CA VAL A 554 29.01 1.91 1.15
C VAL A 554 29.27 3.38 1.49
N VAL A 555 30.32 3.66 2.26
CA VAL A 555 30.78 5.03 2.57
C VAL A 555 31.17 5.80 1.31
N GLN A 556 31.99 5.21 0.43
CA GLN A 556 32.38 5.83 -0.83
C GLN A 556 31.16 6.17 -1.70
N LEU A 557 30.16 5.29 -1.76
CA LEU A 557 28.91 5.53 -2.48
C LEU A 557 28.10 6.69 -1.90
N ILE A 558 28.08 6.84 -0.58
CA ILE A 558 27.44 7.98 0.09
C ILE A 558 28.15 9.28 -0.28
N GLU A 559 29.49 9.32 -0.22
CA GLU A 559 30.25 10.53 -0.60
C GLU A 559 30.09 10.90 -2.08
N ASP A 560 30.19 9.94 -2.99
CA ASP A 560 30.01 10.19 -4.43
C ASP A 560 28.58 10.61 -4.77
N ARG A 561 27.59 10.10 -4.04
CA ARG A 561 26.18 10.47 -4.19
C ARG A 561 25.89 11.89 -3.70
N VAL A 562 26.44 12.29 -2.55
CA VAL A 562 26.31 13.68 -2.04
C VAL A 562 27.09 14.65 -2.92
N ALA A 563 28.26 14.25 -3.43
CA ALA A 563 29.03 15.00 -4.42
C ALA A 563 28.42 15.00 -5.84
N MET A 564 27.21 14.46 -6.02
CA MET A 564 26.43 14.45 -7.27
C MET A 564 27.16 13.79 -8.47
N LYS A 565 27.99 12.79 -8.19
CA LYS A 565 28.69 11.98 -9.22
C LYS A 565 27.89 10.75 -9.69
N LEU A 566 26.69 10.52 -9.13
CA LEU A 566 25.80 9.34 -9.31
C LEU A 566 24.31 9.73 -9.50
#